data_AF-A0A6C0EEE5-F1
#
_entry.id   AF-A0A6C0EEE5-F1
#
_cell.length_a   1.000
_cell.length_b   1.000
_cell.length_c   1.000
_cell.angle_alpha   90.00
_cell.angle_beta   90.00
_cell.angle_gamma   90.00
#
_symmetry.space_group_name_H-M   'P 1'
#
loop_
_entity.id
_entity.type
_entity.pdbx_description
1 polymer ?
#
loop_
_entity_poly.entity_id
_entity_poly.type
_entity_poly.pdbx_seq_one_letter_code
_entity_poly.pdbx_strand_id
1 'polypeptide(L)'
;MDDLLEKEDSHKIIGEIYKITNLLTNKMYVGQTRSHYLNRGKYRPFGHIGRFKKHLNEASRINNKCSCSYLNSTINKYGAENFKCELIMNCEIEQLDNYERKYIYELNTKFPNGYNLTNGGQNCGFEKGKKIVLKEVFKPKIDLSLNPNLKRSEKTKQLISKRLKDYKSNPKVRKEDMKRVQKQHLVNRFEKYKDINIDANNIDKYISTIKNNILGYEYVVIKFNKMRSTFIGKYETIEEIKNRARQFILDILEWQRIQTAGTSLEPSLPLTYGNIREELV
;
A
#
# COMPACT_ATOMS: atom_id res chain seq x y z
N MET A 1 35.12 -0.58 -6.77
CA MET A 1 35.44 -0.31 -5.35
C MET A 1 34.67 -1.34 -4.53
N ASP A 2 35.05 -2.61 -4.64
CA ASP A 2 34.34 -3.73 -3.98
C ASP A 2 35.30 -4.60 -3.17
N ASP A 3 36.36 -3.99 -2.64
CA ASP A 3 37.38 -4.71 -1.89
C ASP A 3 37.07 -4.69 -0.39
N LEU A 4 37.20 -5.83 0.27
CA LEU A 4 37.13 -5.94 1.72
C LEU A 4 38.43 -5.37 2.31
N LEU A 5 38.30 -4.43 3.24
CA LEU A 5 39.44 -3.79 3.88
C LEU A 5 39.61 -4.34 5.31
N GLU A 6 40.86 -4.63 5.69
CA GLU A 6 41.18 -5.01 7.06
C GLU A 6 41.15 -3.77 7.98
N LYS A 7 41.14 -3.97 9.30
CA LYS A 7 41.00 -2.86 10.26
C LYS A 7 42.13 -1.81 10.14
N GLU A 8 43.32 -2.26 9.75
CA GLU A 8 44.53 -1.45 9.53
C GLU A 8 44.40 -0.52 8.31
N ASP A 9 43.51 -0.84 7.36
CA ASP A 9 43.27 -0.07 6.13
C ASP A 9 42.30 1.11 6.33
N SER A 10 42.06 1.54 7.56
CA SER A 10 41.13 2.65 7.87
C SER A 10 41.44 3.95 7.11
N HIS A 11 42.70 4.18 6.74
CA HIS A 11 43.16 5.34 5.95
C HIS A 11 42.61 5.36 4.52
N LYS A 12 42.16 4.22 3.97
CA LYS A 12 41.55 4.12 2.63
C LYS A 12 40.07 4.52 2.64
N ILE A 13 39.49 4.79 3.80
CA ILE A 13 38.08 5.13 3.93
C ILE A 13 37.89 6.61 3.63
N ILE A 14 37.19 6.87 2.53
CA ILE A 14 36.76 8.21 2.15
C ILE A 14 35.30 8.46 2.56
N GLY A 15 34.98 9.75 2.73
CA GLY A 15 33.63 10.26 2.86
C GLY A 15 32.98 10.46 1.49
N GLU A 16 31.68 10.19 1.41
CA GLU A 16 30.86 10.37 0.21
C GLU A 16 29.70 11.30 0.52
N ILE A 17 29.60 12.37 -0.26
CA ILE A 17 28.42 13.24 -0.30
C ILE A 17 27.56 12.84 -1.48
N TYR A 18 26.28 12.60 -1.25
CA TYR A 18 25.34 12.16 -2.27
C TYR A 18 24.07 13.00 -2.23
N LYS A 19 23.33 12.96 -3.34
CA LYS A 19 21.98 13.48 -3.44
C LYS A 19 20.99 12.38 -3.83
N ILE A 20 19.76 12.53 -3.36
CA ILE A 20 18.62 11.73 -3.80
C ILE A 20 17.61 12.68 -4.42
N THR A 21 17.32 12.50 -5.70
CA THR A 21 16.37 13.31 -6.46
C THR A 21 15.07 12.55 -6.64
N ASN A 22 13.95 13.18 -6.31
CA ASN A 22 12.63 12.68 -6.68
C ASN A 22 12.31 13.10 -8.11
N LEU A 23 12.13 12.13 -9.00
CA LEU A 23 11.96 12.34 -10.45
C LEU A 23 10.63 12.98 -10.82
N LEU A 24 9.63 12.95 -9.93
CA LEU A 24 8.30 13.53 -10.16
C LEU A 24 8.24 15.00 -9.75
N THR A 25 8.95 15.37 -8.69
CA THR A 25 8.87 16.73 -8.09
C THR A 25 10.14 17.54 -8.29
N ASN A 26 11.22 16.93 -8.77
CA ASN A 26 12.57 17.49 -8.84
C ASN A 26 13.16 17.95 -7.49
N LYS A 27 12.48 17.66 -6.37
CA LYS A 27 13.01 17.95 -5.03
C LYS A 27 14.16 17.00 -4.72
N MET A 28 15.14 17.52 -3.99
CA MET A 28 16.37 16.81 -3.67
C MET A 28 16.56 16.65 -2.16
N TYR A 29 17.29 15.61 -1.78
CA TYR A 29 17.87 15.39 -0.46
C TYR A 29 19.39 15.31 -0.63
N VAL A 30 20.16 15.96 0.22
CA VAL A 30 21.61 15.78 0.31
C VAL A 30 21.91 15.04 1.60
N GLY A 31 22.82 14.07 1.55
CA GLY A 31 23.30 13.39 2.73
C GLY A 31 24.75 12.99 2.60
N GLN A 32 25.32 12.62 3.74
CA GLN A 32 26.68 12.11 3.82
C GLN A 32 26.73 10.65 4.24
N THR A 33 27.79 9.97 3.85
CA THR A 33 28.12 8.62 4.32
C THR A 33 29.60 8.33 4.17
N ARG A 34 30.04 7.17 4.65
CA ARG A 34 31.40 6.66 4.43
C ARG A 34 31.35 5.58 3.37
N SER A 35 32.39 5.51 2.55
CA SER A 35 32.57 4.45 1.54
C SER A 35 32.45 3.06 2.15
N HIS A 36 32.95 2.88 3.39
CA HIS A 36 32.92 1.61 4.11
C HIS A 36 32.36 1.76 5.53
N TYR A 37 31.78 0.69 6.07
CA TYR A 37 31.40 0.58 7.48
C TYR A 37 32.09 -0.61 8.15
N LEU A 38 32.43 -0.45 9.43
CA LEU A 38 33.07 -1.50 10.21
C LEU A 38 32.03 -2.53 10.66
N ASN A 39 32.27 -3.79 10.33
CA ASN A 39 31.41 -4.91 10.73
C ASN A 39 32.27 -6.12 11.13
N ARG A 40 32.14 -6.55 12.39
CA ARG A 40 32.89 -7.69 12.96
C ARG A 40 34.40 -7.61 12.69
N GLY A 41 35.00 -6.42 12.84
CA GLY A 41 36.43 -6.20 12.67
C GLY A 41 36.92 -5.96 11.24
N LYS A 42 36.05 -6.09 10.22
CA LYS A 42 36.39 -5.81 8.82
C LYS A 42 35.56 -4.68 8.24
N TYR A 43 36.14 -3.88 7.35
CA TYR A 43 35.44 -2.83 6.64
C TYR A 43 34.77 -3.40 5.40
N ARG A 44 33.47 -3.13 5.25
CA ARG A 44 32.65 -3.58 4.12
C ARG A 44 32.20 -2.40 3.28
N PRO A 45 32.14 -2.55 1.94
CA PRO A 45 31.67 -1.49 1.05
C PRO A 45 30.21 -1.14 1.39
N PHE A 46 29.92 0.15 1.38
CA PHE A 46 28.62 0.70 1.70
C PHE A 46 28.31 1.87 0.78
N GLY A 47 29.03 2.98 0.96
CA GLY A 47 28.86 4.21 0.19
C GLY A 47 27.42 4.72 0.14
N HIS A 48 27.19 5.66 -0.77
CA HIS A 48 25.89 6.29 -0.99
C HIS A 48 24.82 5.30 -1.45
N ILE A 49 25.18 4.27 -2.21
CA ILE A 49 24.24 3.23 -2.67
C ILE A 49 23.74 2.40 -1.48
N GLY A 50 24.64 1.95 -0.60
CA GLY A 50 24.29 1.24 0.63
C GLY A 50 23.46 2.11 1.56
N ARG A 51 23.80 3.40 1.67
CA ARG A 51 23.02 4.37 2.45
C ARG A 51 21.62 4.56 1.90
N PHE A 52 21.46 4.63 0.58
CA PHE A 52 20.16 4.71 -0.08
C PHE A 52 19.30 3.45 0.17
N LYS A 53 19.88 2.25 0.02
CA LYS A 53 19.19 0.99 0.36
C LYS A 53 18.73 0.98 1.83
N LYS A 54 19.54 1.53 2.74
CA LYS A 54 19.16 1.69 4.14
C LYS A 54 17.96 2.64 4.31
N HIS A 55 17.90 3.77 3.60
CA HIS A 55 16.72 4.66 3.60
C HIS A 55 15.46 3.93 3.11
N LEU A 56 15.55 3.15 2.03
CA LEU A 56 14.41 2.36 1.52
C LEU A 56 13.90 1.34 2.56
N ASN A 57 14.82 0.62 3.22
CA ASN A 57 14.48 -0.32 4.27
C ASN A 57 13.93 0.36 5.54
N GLU A 58 14.37 1.57 5.84
CA GLU A 58 13.85 2.36 6.95
C GLU A 58 12.46 2.91 6.64
N ALA A 59 12.18 3.28 5.38
CA ALA A 59 10.88 3.78 4.95
C ALA A 59 9.79 2.70 5.03
N SER A 60 10.11 1.45 4.71
CA SER A 60 9.15 0.33 4.77
C SER A 60 8.78 -0.10 6.20
N ARG A 61 9.52 0.36 7.22
CA ARG A 61 9.29 -0.01 8.63
C ARG A 61 8.42 1.03 9.35
N ILE A 62 7.31 0.57 9.91
CA ILE A 62 6.27 1.40 10.53
C ILE A 62 6.71 2.09 11.85
N ASN A 63 7.67 1.50 12.59
CA ASN A 63 7.95 1.88 13.99
C ASN A 63 9.37 2.40 14.28
N ASN A 64 10.15 2.78 13.27
CA ASN A 64 11.51 3.24 13.53
C ASN A 64 11.58 4.74 13.86
N LYS A 65 12.22 5.07 14.98
CA LYS A 65 12.75 6.42 15.27
C LYS A 65 13.94 6.69 14.33
N CYS A 66 13.69 6.88 13.04
CA CYS A 66 14.73 7.14 12.05
C CYS A 66 15.05 8.62 11.92
N SER A 67 16.31 8.91 11.58
CA SER A 67 16.85 10.27 11.47
C SER A 67 16.30 11.07 10.27
N CYS A 68 15.69 10.40 9.28
CA CYS A 68 15.24 11.01 8.02
C CYS A 68 13.73 10.80 7.76
N SER A 69 12.89 11.08 8.76
CA SER A 69 11.44 10.82 8.71
C SER A 69 10.73 11.44 7.49
N TYR A 70 11.14 12.64 7.06
CA TYR A 70 10.51 13.33 5.93
C TYR A 70 10.82 12.66 4.59
N LEU A 71 12.10 12.38 4.31
CA LEU A 71 12.52 11.63 3.13
C LEU A 71 11.86 10.24 3.07
N ASN A 72 11.84 9.52 4.20
CA ASN A 72 11.24 8.19 4.25
C ASN A 72 9.73 8.23 3.97
N SER A 73 9.04 9.25 4.47
CA SER A 73 7.60 9.45 4.21
C SER A 73 7.33 9.77 2.74
N THR A 74 8.21 10.54 2.08
CA THR A 74 8.05 10.87 0.67
C THR A 74 8.38 9.69 -0.24
N ILE A 75 9.36 8.86 0.12
CA ILE A 75 9.63 7.57 -0.57
C ILE A 75 8.38 6.68 -0.57
N ASN A 76 7.74 6.51 0.58
CA ASN A 76 6.50 5.73 0.67
C ASN A 76 5.33 6.35 -0.11
N LYS A 77 5.30 7.68 -0.23
CA LYS A 77 4.23 8.40 -0.93
C LYS A 77 4.35 8.27 -2.45
N TYR A 78 5.57 8.40 -2.98
CA TYR A 78 5.80 8.48 -4.43
C TYR A 78 6.34 7.18 -5.03
N GLY A 79 6.66 6.16 -4.24
CA GLY A 79 7.29 4.92 -4.73
C GLY A 79 8.81 5.07 -4.80
N ALA A 80 9.54 4.00 -4.46
CA ALA A 80 11.01 3.99 -4.40
C ALA A 80 11.65 4.12 -5.79
N GLU A 81 10.97 3.61 -6.82
CA GLU A 81 11.34 3.67 -8.23
C GLU A 81 11.44 5.10 -8.78
N ASN A 82 10.75 6.05 -8.13
CA ASN A 82 10.76 7.46 -8.51
C ASN A 82 11.86 8.29 -7.83
N PHE A 83 12.85 7.62 -7.22
CA PHE A 83 14.00 8.27 -6.58
C PHE A 83 15.30 7.80 -7.21
N LYS A 84 16.14 8.76 -7.60
CA LYS A 84 17.49 8.54 -8.13
C LYS A 84 18.53 8.97 -7.10
N CYS A 85 19.44 8.07 -6.73
CA CYS A 85 20.57 8.40 -5.85
C CYS A 85 21.83 8.61 -6.70
N GLU A 86 22.53 9.72 -6.49
CA GLU A 86 23.72 10.12 -7.24
C GLU A 86 24.82 10.61 -6.28
N LEU A 87 26.07 10.21 -6.53
CA LEU A 87 27.23 10.75 -5.84
C LEU A 87 27.50 12.18 -6.32
N ILE A 88 27.72 13.10 -5.38
CA ILE A 88 28.12 14.48 -5.67
C ILE A 88 29.64 14.58 -5.64
N MET A 89 30.26 14.16 -4.54
CA MET A 89 31.71 14.19 -4.40
C MET A 89 32.22 13.21 -3.33
N ASN A 90 33.50 12.89 -3.46
CA ASN A 90 34.27 12.23 -2.41
C ASN A 90 35.07 13.29 -1.64
N CYS A 91 35.16 13.14 -0.32
CA CYS A 91 35.94 14.03 0.53
C CYS A 91 36.60 13.27 1.68
N GLU A 92 37.49 13.95 2.40
CA GLU A 92 37.99 13.45 3.68
C GLU A 92 36.84 13.35 4.69
N ILE A 93 36.93 12.38 5.60
CA ILE A 93 35.88 12.13 6.60
C ILE A 93 35.64 13.37 7.47
N GLU A 94 36.69 14.11 7.80
CA GLU A 94 36.63 15.32 8.63
C GLU A 94 35.88 16.47 7.93
N GLN A 95 35.83 16.45 6.60
CA GLN A 95 35.19 17.48 5.79
C GLN A 95 33.72 17.17 5.46
N LEU A 96 33.22 15.99 5.82
CA LEU A 96 31.85 15.54 5.51
C LEU A 96 30.79 16.57 5.95
N ASP A 97 30.84 17.00 7.21
CA ASP A 97 29.86 17.94 7.76
C ASP A 97 29.90 19.32 7.08
N ASN A 98 31.08 19.73 6.59
CA ASN A 98 31.24 21.00 5.88
C ASN A 98 30.66 20.92 4.47
N TYR A 99 30.96 19.84 3.74
CA TYR A 99 30.42 19.65 2.39
C TYR A 99 28.93 19.35 2.40
N GLU A 100 28.41 18.58 3.36
CA GLU A 100 26.97 18.36 3.50
C GLU A 100 26.24 19.69 3.65
N ARG A 101 26.71 20.56 4.56
CA ARG A 101 26.14 21.91 4.75
C ARG A 101 26.22 22.75 3.48
N LYS A 102 27.39 22.74 2.81
CA LYS A 102 27.62 23.46 1.56
C LYS A 102 26.62 23.05 0.47
N TYR A 103 26.48 21.76 0.19
CA TYR A 103 25.58 21.28 -0.86
C TYR A 103 24.11 21.38 -0.50
N ILE A 104 23.72 21.28 0.78
CA ILE A 104 22.34 21.56 1.20
C ILE A 104 21.96 23.00 0.86
N TYR A 105 22.89 23.94 1.07
CA TYR A 105 22.70 25.35 0.75
C TYR A 105 22.70 25.59 -0.77
N GLU A 106 23.75 25.15 -1.47
CA GLU A 106 23.91 25.39 -2.92
C GLU A 106 22.79 24.75 -3.76
N LEU A 107 22.35 23.55 -3.40
CA LEU A 107 21.26 22.86 -4.10
C LEU A 107 19.87 23.19 -3.53
N ASN A 108 19.78 24.07 -2.53
CA ASN A 108 18.55 24.50 -1.88
C ASN A 108 17.65 23.31 -1.47
N THR A 109 18.24 22.27 -0.88
CA THR A 109 17.53 21.03 -0.55
C THR A 109 16.82 21.07 0.80
N LYS A 110 16.92 22.18 1.52
CA LYS A 110 16.23 22.37 2.79
C LYS A 110 14.72 22.50 2.57
N PHE A 111 13.92 21.93 3.46
CA PHE A 111 12.48 22.16 3.50
C PHE A 111 12.19 23.68 3.54
N PRO A 112 11.26 24.21 2.72
CA PRO A 112 10.25 23.50 1.93
C PRO A 112 10.67 23.09 0.50
N ASN A 113 11.85 23.53 0.05
CA ASN A 113 12.30 23.38 -1.33
C ASN A 113 12.84 21.97 -1.62
N GLY A 114 13.43 21.29 -0.63
CA GLY A 114 13.81 19.89 -0.70
C GLY A 114 13.43 19.07 0.52
N TYR A 115 14.14 17.96 0.73
CA TYR A 115 13.83 16.97 1.77
C TYR A 115 14.73 17.06 3.03
N ASN A 116 15.77 17.89 3.03
CA ASN A 116 16.60 18.11 4.22
C ASN A 116 15.80 18.90 5.27
N LEU A 117 15.74 18.38 6.50
CA LEU A 117 15.08 19.07 7.62
C LEU A 117 16.02 19.97 8.42
N THR A 118 17.31 19.64 8.43
CA THR A 118 18.36 20.39 9.10
C THR A 118 19.31 20.98 8.06
N ASN A 119 20.19 21.89 8.50
CA ASN A 119 21.23 22.44 7.63
C ASN A 119 22.34 21.42 7.29
N GLY A 120 22.34 20.22 7.90
CA GLY A 120 23.46 19.27 7.84
C GLY A 120 24.45 19.43 9.01
N GLY A 121 25.44 18.55 9.07
CA GLY A 121 26.54 18.58 10.04
C GLY A 121 26.18 18.14 11.46
N GLN A 122 25.20 17.22 11.61
CA GLN A 122 24.79 16.71 12.92
C GLN A 122 24.72 15.18 12.93
N ASN A 123 25.36 14.56 13.93
CA ASN A 123 25.23 13.12 14.20
C ASN A 123 23.83 12.70 14.65
N CYS A 124 22.96 13.64 15.00
CA CYS A 124 21.57 13.40 15.39
C CYS A 124 20.73 14.64 15.02
N GLY A 125 19.61 14.46 14.31
CA GLY A 125 18.73 15.54 13.84
C GLY A 125 17.97 16.27 14.95
N PHE A 126 18.70 16.93 15.84
CA PHE A 126 18.16 17.79 16.90
C PHE A 126 18.83 19.16 16.81
N GLU A 127 18.06 20.18 16.46
CA GLU A 127 18.51 21.56 16.62
C GLU A 127 18.19 21.98 18.07
N LYS A 128 19.24 22.13 18.90
CA LYS A 128 19.14 22.60 20.31
C LYS A 128 18.07 21.87 21.15
N GLY A 129 17.95 20.54 21.01
CA GLY A 129 16.99 19.74 21.78
C GLY A 129 15.51 19.99 21.45
N LYS A 130 15.18 20.85 20.48
CA LYS A 130 13.80 21.08 20.02
C LYS A 130 13.56 20.25 18.76
N LYS A 131 12.59 19.34 18.84
CA LYS A 131 12.09 18.60 17.68
C LYS A 131 11.52 19.62 16.68
N ILE A 132 12.06 19.65 15.46
CA ILE A 132 11.41 20.35 14.34
C ILE A 132 10.13 19.58 14.05
N VAL A 133 9.03 20.01 14.66
CA VAL A 133 7.70 19.51 14.36
C VAL A 133 7.27 20.20 13.07
N LEU A 134 7.37 19.50 11.95
CA LEU A 134 6.72 19.91 10.72
C LEU A 134 5.24 20.18 11.04
N LYS A 135 4.75 21.39 10.72
CA LYS A 135 3.32 21.75 10.84
C LYS A 135 2.45 21.04 9.78
N GLU A 136 2.87 19.90 9.26
CA GLU A 136 1.96 18.99 8.57
C GLU A 136 1.45 18.00 9.60
N VAL A 137 0.13 18.03 9.83
CA VAL A 137 -0.56 17.19 10.81
C VAL A 137 -0.48 15.73 10.39
N PHE A 138 0.66 15.08 10.63
CA PHE A 138 0.78 13.63 10.62
C PHE A 138 0.30 13.13 11.97
N LYS A 139 -0.99 12.75 12.03
CA LYS A 139 -1.50 12.00 13.17
C LYS A 139 -0.96 10.57 13.04
N PRO A 140 -0.07 10.09 13.92
CA PRO A 140 0.19 8.66 13.97
C PRO A 140 -1.15 7.95 14.16
N LYS A 141 -1.39 6.86 13.43
CA LYS A 141 -2.52 5.97 13.74
C LYS A 141 -2.26 5.45 15.15
N ILE A 142 -2.93 6.02 16.13
CA ILE A 142 -2.99 5.47 17.49
C ILE A 142 -3.67 4.12 17.34
N ASP A 143 -2.92 3.05 17.61
CA ASP A 143 -3.50 1.73 17.72
C ASP A 143 -4.41 1.70 18.95
N LEU A 144 -5.71 1.89 18.71
CA LEU A 144 -6.74 1.89 19.73
C LEU A 144 -6.90 0.52 20.42
N SER A 145 -6.28 -0.55 19.88
CA SER A 145 -6.30 -1.87 20.49
C SER A 145 -5.47 -1.97 21.78
N LEU A 146 -4.51 -1.05 21.97
CA LEU A 146 -3.58 -1.07 23.10
C LEU A 146 -4.12 -0.42 24.38
N ASN A 147 -5.30 0.21 24.35
CA ASN A 147 -5.83 0.91 25.52
C ASN A 147 -7.37 0.87 25.61
N PRO A 148 -7.96 -0.21 26.15
CA PRO A 148 -9.41 -0.40 26.20
C PRO A 148 -10.16 0.64 27.06
N ASN A 149 -9.45 1.42 27.88
CA ASN A 149 -10.03 2.45 28.77
C ASN A 149 -10.06 3.87 28.19
N LEU A 150 -9.65 4.08 26.94
CA LEU A 150 -9.76 5.38 26.27
C LEU A 150 -11.20 5.62 25.77
N LYS A 151 -12.15 5.78 26.71
CA LYS A 151 -13.49 6.27 26.37
C LYS A 151 -13.39 7.71 25.89
N ARG A 152 -13.86 7.98 24.67
CA ARG A 152 -13.92 9.35 24.11
C ARG A 152 -14.79 10.23 25.02
N SER A 153 -14.37 11.48 25.25
CA SER A 153 -15.18 12.45 25.99
C SER A 153 -16.51 12.73 25.29
N GLU A 154 -17.55 13.09 26.04
CA GLU A 154 -18.88 13.36 25.47
C GLU A 154 -18.87 14.48 24.43
N LYS A 155 -18.12 15.55 24.69
CA LYS A 155 -17.91 16.63 23.71
C LYS A 155 -17.35 16.10 22.39
N THR A 156 -16.41 15.15 22.44
CA THR A 156 -15.82 14.55 21.25
C THR A 156 -16.82 13.65 20.52
N LYS A 157 -17.61 12.85 21.25
CA LYS A 157 -18.66 12.01 20.65
C LYS A 157 -19.72 12.87 19.94
N GLN A 158 -20.17 13.95 20.56
CA GLN A 158 -21.12 14.88 19.98
C GLN A 158 -20.57 15.54 18.70
N LEU A 159 -19.31 15.99 18.73
CA LEU A 159 -18.66 16.60 17.57
C LEU A 159 -18.52 15.61 16.39
N ILE A 160 -18.15 14.36 16.68
CA ILE A 160 -18.09 13.30 15.66
C ILE A 160 -19.48 13.03 15.08
N SER A 161 -20.49 12.90 15.95
CA SER A 161 -21.88 12.67 15.52
C SER A 161 -22.38 13.79 14.61
N LYS A 162 -22.16 15.06 14.98
CA LYS A 162 -22.51 16.22 14.16
C LYS A 162 -21.84 16.15 12.78
N ARG A 163 -20.51 15.97 12.76
CA ARG A 163 -19.75 15.87 11.49
C ARG A 163 -20.20 14.71 10.61
N LEU A 164 -20.55 13.57 11.21
CA LEU A 164 -21.07 12.42 10.47
C LEU A 164 -22.44 12.73 9.86
N LYS A 165 -23.32 13.41 10.58
CA LYS A 165 -24.62 13.87 10.04
C LYS A 165 -24.41 14.84 8.88
N ASP A 166 -23.49 15.79 9.04
CA ASP A 166 -23.15 16.79 8.01
C ASP A 166 -22.56 16.11 6.76
N TYR A 167 -21.59 15.21 6.92
CA TYR A 167 -21.01 14.43 5.82
C TYR A 167 -22.06 13.58 5.12
N LYS A 168 -22.91 12.89 5.89
CA LYS A 168 -24.00 12.09 5.37
C LYS A 168 -25.13 12.95 4.81
N SER A 169 -25.17 14.27 4.96
CA SER A 169 -26.28 15.08 4.43
C SER A 169 -26.35 14.99 2.89
N ASN A 170 -25.20 14.85 2.23
CA ASN A 170 -25.09 14.78 0.78
C ASN A 170 -25.59 13.42 0.22
N PRO A 171 -26.63 13.40 -0.64
CA PRO A 171 -27.16 12.17 -1.23
C PRO A 171 -26.13 11.40 -2.08
N LYS A 172 -25.22 12.09 -2.77
CA LYS A 172 -24.18 11.46 -3.60
C LYS A 172 -23.25 10.60 -2.75
N VAL A 173 -22.82 11.15 -1.62
CA VAL A 173 -21.98 10.45 -0.62
C VAL A 173 -22.71 9.21 -0.08
N ARG A 174 -24.00 9.33 0.23
CA ARG A 174 -24.81 8.18 0.69
C ARG A 174 -24.90 7.07 -0.36
N LYS A 175 -25.03 7.43 -1.64
CA LYS A 175 -25.07 6.47 -2.76
C LYS A 175 -23.73 5.77 -2.95
N GLU A 176 -22.62 6.49 -2.87
CA GLU A 176 -21.27 5.92 -2.93
C GLU A 176 -20.99 4.97 -1.76
N ASP A 177 -21.39 5.38 -0.55
CA ASP A 177 -21.27 4.55 0.65
C ASP A 177 -22.08 3.25 0.54
N MET A 178 -23.30 3.32 0.00
CA MET A 178 -24.13 2.15 -0.29
C MET A 178 -23.38 1.17 -1.22
N LYS A 179 -22.83 1.66 -2.34
CA LYS A 179 -22.07 0.83 -3.30
C LYS A 179 -20.85 0.17 -2.66
N ARG A 180 -20.12 0.91 -1.82
CA ARG A 180 -18.96 0.38 -1.09
C ARG A 180 -19.36 -0.76 -0.14
N VAL A 181 -20.43 -0.57 0.62
CA VAL A 181 -20.96 -1.58 1.55
C VAL A 181 -21.48 -2.81 0.78
N GLN A 182 -22.14 -2.61 -0.36
CA GLN A 182 -22.57 -3.70 -1.24
C GLN A 182 -21.40 -4.55 -1.71
N LYS A 183 -20.30 -3.93 -2.18
CA LYS A 183 -19.09 -4.65 -2.60
C LYS A 183 -18.51 -5.50 -1.46
N GLN A 184 -18.41 -4.95 -0.25
CA GLN A 184 -17.92 -5.70 0.90
C GLN A 184 -18.83 -6.89 1.25
N HIS A 185 -20.15 -6.68 1.23
CA HIS A 185 -21.10 -7.75 1.48
C HIS A 185 -21.08 -8.82 0.40
N LEU A 186 -20.86 -8.46 -0.86
CA LEU A 186 -20.75 -9.43 -1.96
C LEU A 186 -19.56 -10.37 -1.74
N VAL A 187 -18.38 -9.85 -1.38
CA VAL A 187 -17.21 -10.68 -1.06
C VAL A 187 -17.52 -11.65 0.08
N ASN A 188 -18.07 -11.15 1.20
CA ASN A 188 -18.38 -11.99 2.35
C ASN A 188 -19.47 -13.03 2.04
N ARG A 189 -20.42 -12.70 1.16
CA ARG A 189 -21.45 -13.64 0.70
C ARG A 189 -20.83 -14.68 -0.22
N PHE A 190 -20.01 -14.28 -1.18
CA PHE A 190 -19.39 -15.19 -2.12
C PHE A 190 -18.66 -16.33 -1.40
N GLU A 191 -17.80 -15.99 -0.43
CA GLU A 191 -17.13 -16.99 0.42
C GLU A 191 -18.07 -17.95 1.14
N LYS A 192 -19.26 -17.46 1.53
CA LYS A 192 -20.27 -18.26 2.22
C LYS A 192 -21.07 -19.17 1.29
N TYR A 193 -21.22 -18.80 0.02
CA TYR A 193 -22.11 -19.48 -0.92
C TYR A 193 -21.36 -20.23 -2.04
N LYS A 194 -20.03 -20.10 -2.15
CA LYS A 194 -19.23 -20.69 -3.24
C LYS A 194 -19.32 -22.21 -3.36
N ASP A 195 -19.51 -22.94 -2.26
CA ASP A 195 -19.54 -24.41 -2.22
C ASP A 195 -20.96 -25.00 -2.30
N ILE A 196 -21.98 -24.17 -2.53
CA ILE A 196 -23.37 -24.62 -2.57
C ILE A 196 -23.71 -25.12 -3.98
N ASN A 197 -24.37 -26.28 -4.05
CA ASN A 197 -24.88 -26.79 -5.32
C ASN A 197 -26.10 -25.97 -5.78
N ILE A 198 -25.99 -25.32 -6.94
CA ILE A 198 -27.00 -24.43 -7.52
C ILE A 198 -27.46 -25.03 -8.86
N ASP A 199 -28.77 -25.12 -9.06
CA ASP A 199 -29.34 -25.52 -10.34
C ASP A 199 -29.21 -24.38 -11.36
N ALA A 200 -28.28 -24.54 -12.31
CA ALA A 200 -27.99 -23.55 -13.35
C ALA A 200 -29.17 -23.32 -14.31
N ASN A 201 -30.08 -24.29 -14.46
CA ASN A 201 -31.21 -24.19 -15.38
C ASN A 201 -32.38 -23.39 -14.79
N ASN A 202 -32.40 -23.15 -13.47
CA ASN A 202 -33.50 -22.48 -12.80
C ASN A 202 -33.05 -21.50 -11.71
N ILE A 203 -32.29 -20.48 -12.13
CA ILE A 203 -31.75 -19.42 -11.25
C ILE A 203 -32.86 -18.61 -10.57
N ASP A 204 -33.93 -18.30 -11.30
CA ASP A 204 -35.01 -17.43 -10.83
C ASP A 204 -35.78 -18.03 -9.65
N LYS A 205 -35.81 -19.37 -9.51
CA LYS A 205 -36.39 -20.07 -8.36
C LYS A 205 -35.79 -19.63 -7.03
N TYR A 206 -34.51 -19.26 -7.03
CA TYR A 206 -33.80 -18.90 -5.80
C TYR A 206 -34.02 -17.44 -5.39
N ILE A 207 -34.60 -16.61 -6.27
CA ILE A 207 -34.75 -15.16 -6.09
C ILE A 207 -36.21 -14.85 -5.77
N SER A 208 -36.45 -14.16 -4.66
CA SER A 208 -37.81 -13.74 -4.27
C SER A 208 -37.84 -12.29 -3.82
N THR A 209 -38.82 -11.53 -4.30
CA THR A 209 -39.09 -10.16 -3.82
C THR A 209 -39.98 -10.22 -2.58
N ILE A 210 -39.60 -9.53 -1.52
CA ILE A 210 -40.36 -9.43 -0.26
C ILE A 210 -40.69 -7.97 0.00
N LYS A 211 -41.95 -7.70 0.34
CA LYS A 211 -42.40 -6.36 0.77
C LYS A 211 -42.28 -6.24 2.29
N ASN A 212 -41.64 -5.17 2.73
CA ASN A 212 -41.63 -4.79 4.15
C ASN A 212 -42.80 -3.84 4.40
N ASN A 213 -43.93 -4.38 4.86
CA ASN A 213 -45.15 -3.60 5.10
C ASN A 213 -45.01 -2.57 6.22
N ILE A 214 -44.05 -2.76 7.14
CA ILE A 214 -43.82 -1.85 8.27
C ILE A 214 -43.08 -0.60 7.82
N LEU A 215 -42.09 -0.75 6.93
CA LEU A 215 -41.20 0.33 6.48
C LEU A 215 -41.49 0.81 5.06
N GLY A 216 -42.45 0.20 4.37
CA GLY A 216 -42.93 0.62 3.05
C GLY A 216 -41.90 0.46 1.93
N TYR A 217 -41.04 -0.56 1.97
CA TYR A 217 -40.07 -0.82 0.89
C TYR A 217 -40.02 -2.29 0.49
N GLU A 218 -39.61 -2.55 -0.75
CA GLU A 218 -39.41 -3.89 -1.28
C GLU A 218 -37.93 -4.24 -1.32
N TYR A 219 -37.60 -5.51 -1.10
CA TYR A 219 -36.23 -6.01 -1.16
C TYR A 219 -36.18 -7.42 -1.71
N VAL A 220 -35.03 -7.79 -2.27
CA VAL A 220 -34.84 -9.11 -2.88
C VAL A 220 -34.15 -10.04 -1.89
N VAL A 221 -34.53 -11.30 -1.90
CA VAL A 221 -33.94 -12.33 -1.07
C VAL A 221 -33.54 -13.50 -1.95
N ILE A 222 -32.33 -14.00 -1.73
CA ILE A 222 -31.88 -15.27 -2.27
C ILE A 222 -31.99 -16.33 -1.18
N LYS A 223 -32.59 -17.48 -1.50
CA LYS A 223 -32.71 -18.62 -0.60
C LYS A 223 -32.06 -19.85 -1.23
N PHE A 224 -31.07 -20.42 -0.56
CA PHE A 224 -30.46 -21.69 -0.93
C PHE A 224 -30.56 -22.64 0.26
N ASN A 225 -31.30 -23.75 0.12
CA ASN A 225 -31.57 -24.69 1.22
C ASN A 225 -32.08 -23.96 2.48
N LYS A 226 -31.36 -24.03 3.61
CA LYS A 226 -31.67 -23.33 4.87
C LYS A 226 -31.03 -21.93 4.97
N MET A 227 -30.28 -21.50 3.95
CA MET A 227 -29.53 -20.25 3.95
C MET A 227 -30.31 -19.15 3.23
N ARG A 228 -30.27 -17.95 3.79
CA ARG A 228 -30.96 -16.76 3.29
C ARG A 228 -29.97 -15.59 3.19
N SER A 229 -30.01 -14.87 2.08
CA SER A 229 -29.24 -13.64 1.87
C SER A 229 -30.15 -12.52 1.36
N THR A 230 -30.10 -11.36 1.99
CA THR A 230 -30.97 -10.21 1.65
C THR A 230 -30.22 -9.18 0.81
N PHE A 231 -30.87 -8.67 -0.24
CA PHE A 231 -30.34 -7.66 -1.14
C PHE A 231 -31.22 -6.41 -1.02
N ILE A 232 -30.59 -5.32 -0.60
CA ILE A 232 -31.24 -4.04 -0.34
C ILE A 232 -30.40 -2.95 -1.02
N GLY A 233 -31.06 -1.90 -1.51
CA GLY A 233 -30.43 -0.72 -2.09
C GLY A 233 -31.37 0.48 -2.00
N LYS A 234 -31.05 1.46 -1.16
CA LYS A 234 -31.90 2.66 -0.97
C LYS A 234 -31.98 3.52 -2.24
N TYR A 235 -30.95 3.48 -3.08
CA TYR A 235 -30.83 4.27 -4.30
C TYR A 235 -30.88 3.40 -5.56
N GLU A 236 -31.45 2.20 -5.44
CA GLU A 236 -31.65 1.24 -6.53
C GLU A 236 -33.16 0.96 -6.65
N THR A 237 -33.63 0.73 -7.87
CA THR A 237 -34.96 0.18 -8.13
C THR A 237 -35.01 -1.30 -7.77
N ILE A 238 -36.21 -1.84 -7.60
CA ILE A 238 -36.36 -3.28 -7.28
C ILE A 238 -35.78 -4.17 -8.39
N GLU A 239 -35.88 -3.73 -9.64
CA GLU A 239 -35.35 -4.46 -10.80
C GLU A 239 -33.82 -4.45 -10.81
N GLU A 240 -33.19 -3.32 -10.47
CA GLU A 240 -31.72 -3.25 -10.30
C GLU A 240 -31.25 -4.19 -9.18
N ILE A 241 -31.98 -4.24 -8.06
CA ILE A 241 -31.65 -5.14 -6.94
C ILE A 241 -31.81 -6.61 -7.37
N LYS A 242 -32.84 -6.93 -8.15
CA LYS A 242 -33.09 -8.28 -8.69
C LYS A 242 -31.99 -8.71 -9.64
N ASN A 243 -31.58 -7.84 -10.56
CA ASN A 243 -30.47 -8.09 -11.48
C ASN A 243 -29.16 -8.30 -10.72
N ARG A 244 -28.90 -7.52 -9.68
CA ARG A 244 -27.72 -7.71 -8.82
C ARG A 244 -27.75 -9.04 -8.05
N ALA A 245 -28.92 -9.47 -7.60
CA ALA A 245 -29.09 -10.78 -6.98
C ALA A 245 -28.85 -11.92 -7.99
N ARG A 246 -29.38 -11.80 -9.21
CA ARG A 246 -29.15 -12.76 -10.31
C ARG A 246 -27.69 -12.85 -10.70
N GLN A 247 -27.02 -11.71 -10.88
CA GLN A 247 -25.59 -11.67 -11.20
C GLN A 247 -24.74 -12.37 -10.14
N PHE A 248 -25.05 -12.17 -8.85
CA PHE A 248 -24.35 -12.87 -7.78
C PHE A 248 -24.43 -14.40 -7.89
N ILE A 249 -25.57 -14.95 -8.33
CA ILE A 249 -25.72 -16.40 -8.54
C ILE A 249 -24.90 -16.86 -9.75
N LEU A 250 -24.94 -16.09 -10.84
CA LEU A 250 -24.14 -16.37 -12.04
C LEU A 250 -22.63 -16.36 -11.74
N ASP A 251 -22.16 -15.41 -10.92
CA ASP A 251 -20.75 -15.32 -10.51
C ASP A 251 -20.31 -16.57 -9.74
N ILE A 252 -21.18 -17.14 -8.90
CA ILE A 252 -20.90 -18.39 -8.18
C ILE A 252 -20.82 -19.58 -9.15
N LEU A 253 -21.81 -19.71 -10.04
CA LEU A 253 -21.85 -20.80 -11.03
C LEU A 253 -20.62 -20.77 -11.95
N GLU A 254 -20.23 -19.58 -12.41
CA GLU A 254 -19.05 -19.41 -13.25
C GLU A 254 -17.76 -19.79 -12.51
N TRP A 255 -17.63 -19.40 -11.24
CA TRP A 255 -16.50 -19.82 -10.41
C TRP A 255 -16.44 -21.33 -10.24
N GLN A 256 -17.57 -21.99 -9.96
CA GLN A 256 -17.66 -23.45 -9.84
C GLN A 256 -17.26 -24.15 -11.13
N ARG A 257 -17.71 -23.65 -12.29
CA ARG A 257 -17.33 -24.15 -13.62
C ARG A 257 -15.83 -24.05 -13.87
N ILE A 258 -15.20 -22.95 -13.46
CA ILE A 258 -13.73 -22.78 -13.59
C ILE A 258 -12.99 -23.80 -12.71
N GLN A 259 -13.48 -24.06 -11.49
CA GLN A 259 -12.84 -25.03 -10.60
C GLN A 259 -12.92 -26.47 -11.16
N THR A 260 -14.05 -26.85 -11.76
CA THR A 260 -14.22 -28.19 -12.38
C THR A 260 -13.44 -28.34 -13.68
N ALA A 261 -13.34 -27.28 -14.50
CA ALA A 261 -12.54 -27.30 -15.73
C ALA A 261 -11.03 -27.42 -15.45
N GLY A 262 -10.53 -26.90 -14.32
CA GLY A 262 -9.14 -27.00 -13.90
C GLY A 262 -8.72 -28.36 -13.34
N THR A 263 -9.66 -29.31 -13.15
CA THR A 263 -9.39 -30.65 -12.58
C THR A 263 -9.45 -31.79 -13.60
N SER A 264 -9.61 -31.51 -14.91
CA SER A 264 -9.66 -32.56 -15.93
C SER A 264 -8.26 -33.12 -16.22
N LEU A 265 -7.94 -34.26 -15.59
CA LEU A 265 -6.92 -35.19 -16.07
C LEU A 265 -7.45 -35.87 -17.34
N GLU A 266 -7.26 -35.24 -18.50
CA GLU A 266 -7.15 -35.98 -19.75
C GLU A 266 -5.68 -35.97 -20.17
N PRO A 267 -4.98 -37.13 -20.16
CA PRO A 267 -3.71 -37.22 -20.85
C PRO A 267 -4.01 -37.04 -22.34
N SER A 268 -3.55 -35.91 -22.89
CA SER A 268 -3.58 -35.64 -24.32
C SER A 268 -3.03 -36.83 -25.08
N LEU A 269 -3.90 -37.58 -25.77
CA LEU A 269 -3.50 -38.58 -26.74
C LEU A 269 -2.61 -37.88 -27.78
N PRO A 270 -1.39 -38.38 -28.06
CA PRO A 270 -0.50 -37.75 -29.02
C PRO A 270 -1.11 -37.86 -30.42
N LEU A 271 -1.11 -36.73 -31.13
CA LEU A 271 -1.40 -36.66 -32.55
C LEU A 271 -0.43 -37.57 -33.31
N THR A 272 -0.92 -38.71 -33.82
CA THR A 272 -0.20 -39.54 -34.76
C THR A 272 -0.10 -38.78 -36.09
N TYR A 273 1.07 -38.21 -36.35
CA TYR A 273 1.44 -37.74 -37.68
C TYR A 273 1.49 -38.94 -38.62
N GLY A 274 0.60 -38.94 -39.62
CA GLY A 274 0.62 -39.90 -40.71
C GLY A 274 1.92 -39.79 -41.49
N ASN A 275 2.75 -40.84 -41.40
CA ASN A 275 3.79 -41.11 -42.37
C ASN A 275 3.14 -41.73 -43.60
N ILE A 276 3.11 -41.00 -44.72
CA ILE A 276 3.13 -41.62 -46.04
C ILE A 276 4.27 -40.96 -46.81
N ARG A 277 5.38 -41.71 -46.88
CA ARG A 277 6.52 -41.49 -47.77
C ARG A 277 6.13 -41.95 -49.17
N GLU A 278 6.49 -41.13 -50.15
CA GLU A 278 7.16 -41.49 -51.41
C GLU A 278 6.74 -42.81 -52.08
N GLU A 279 5.98 -42.71 -53.17
CA GLU A 279 6.09 -43.62 -54.31
C GLU A 279 6.67 -42.84 -55.50
N LEU A 280 7.93 -43.13 -55.83
CA LEU A 280 8.52 -42.98 -57.16
C LEU A 280 9.34 -44.27 -57.39
N VAL A 281 8.73 -45.24 -58.07
CA VAL A 281 9.20 -45.97 -59.27
C VAL A 281 8.01 -46.74 -59.83
#